data_AF-A0A329BGH4-F1
#
_entry.id   AF-A0A329BGH4-F1
#
_cell.length_a   1.000
_cell.length_b   1.000
_cell.length_c   1.000
_cell.angle_alpha   90.00
_cell.angle_beta   90.00
_cell.angle_gamma   90.00
#
_symmetry.space_group_name_H-M   'P 1'
#
loop_
_entity.id
_entity.type
_entity.pdbx_description
1 polymer ?
#
loop_
_entity_poly.entity_id
_entity_poly.type
_entity_poly.pdbx_seq_one_letter_code
_entity_poly.pdbx_strand_id
1 'polypeptide(L)'
;MIGQFIQGGGKRLFLAVCATLSFATCAHAQSSAAGPIATVSGELQFARDERGFVAMLDNKPVDRFDANTLVHFDDTGNKSDAVTRMLVQTDAGPLLVDFRRRPPLVQRSGRRMTVKRVFWQGDEVVMQGSQGWFRFMGGELTKLQSSSTTYH
;
A
#
# COMPACT_ATOMS: atom_id res chain seq x y z
N MET A 1 -14.06 69.88 -1.80
CA MET A 1 -13.00 70.36 -2.72
C MET A 1 -11.72 70.41 -1.91
N ILE A 2 -10.61 69.74 -2.18
CA ILE A 2 -9.97 69.04 -3.33
C ILE A 2 -9.01 68.04 -2.63
N GLY A 3 -8.97 66.73 -2.89
CA GLY A 3 -8.24 66.10 -3.99
C GLY A 3 -7.14 65.18 -3.45
N GLN A 4 -7.24 63.89 -3.82
CA GLN A 4 -6.24 62.81 -3.95
C GLN A 4 -4.84 62.93 -3.33
N PHE A 5 -4.37 61.82 -2.72
CA PHE A 5 -3.08 61.22 -3.13
C PHE A 5 -3.12 59.69 -3.00
N ILE A 6 -2.92 59.02 -4.13
CA ILE A 6 -2.63 57.60 -4.28
C ILE A 6 -1.09 57.45 -4.30
N GLN A 7 -0.54 56.58 -3.46
CA GLN A 7 0.73 55.86 -3.67
C GLN A 7 0.68 54.67 -2.71
N GLY A 8 0.57 53.41 -3.13
CA GLY A 8 1.37 52.75 -4.15
C GLY A 8 2.50 52.00 -3.45
N GLY A 9 2.24 50.79 -2.95
CA GLY A 9 3.23 49.99 -2.22
C GLY A 9 2.77 48.56 -2.02
N GLY A 10 2.64 47.82 -3.11
CA GLY A 10 2.20 46.43 -3.11
C GLY A 10 3.12 45.54 -2.28
N LYS A 11 2.57 44.97 -1.20
CA LYS A 11 3.04 43.69 -0.67
C LYS A 11 1.95 42.68 -0.95
N ARG A 12 2.14 41.94 -2.07
CA ARG A 12 1.35 40.75 -2.39
C ARG A 12 1.58 39.75 -1.26
N LEU A 13 0.61 39.64 -0.36
CA LEU A 13 0.58 38.58 0.64
C LEU A 13 0.36 37.27 -0.13
N PHE A 14 1.44 36.51 -0.35
CA PHE A 14 1.33 35.15 -0.85
C PHE A 14 0.66 34.31 0.24
N LEU A 15 -0.67 34.16 0.14
CA LEU A 15 -1.40 33.11 0.83
C LEU A 15 -0.95 31.78 0.24
N ALA A 16 0.06 31.16 0.86
CA ALA A 16 0.36 29.76 0.66
C ALA A 16 -0.78 28.95 1.29
N VAL A 17 -1.81 28.67 0.51
CA VAL A 17 -2.84 27.68 0.84
C VAL A 17 -2.16 26.32 0.73
N CYS A 18 -1.64 25.83 1.86
CA CYS A 18 -1.20 24.45 1.98
C CYS A 18 -2.48 23.60 2.04
N ALA A 19 -2.95 23.15 0.87
CA ALA A 19 -4.05 22.20 0.78
C ALA A 19 -3.56 20.87 1.36
N THR A 20 -3.83 20.62 2.63
CA THR A 20 -3.74 19.28 3.22
C THR A 20 -4.82 18.43 2.57
N LEU A 21 -4.45 17.71 1.51
CA LEU A 21 -5.25 16.61 1.00
C LEU A 21 -5.24 15.52 2.08
N SER A 22 -6.28 15.52 2.92
CA SER A 22 -6.55 14.45 3.87
C SER A 22 -6.91 13.19 3.09
N PHE A 23 -5.90 12.44 2.66
CA PHE A 23 -6.10 11.06 2.21
C PHE A 23 -6.30 10.22 3.46
N ALA A 24 -7.55 9.95 3.81
CA ALA A 24 -7.89 8.90 4.76
C ALA A 24 -7.64 7.55 4.06
N THR A 25 -6.41 7.03 4.15
CA THR A 25 -6.08 5.68 3.68
C THR A 25 -6.18 4.71 4.83
N CYS A 26 -7.43 4.51 5.30
CA CYS A 26 -7.83 3.54 6.32
C CYS A 26 -6.84 2.38 6.38
N ALA A 27 -6.13 2.20 7.51
CA ALA A 27 -5.29 1.03 7.71
C ALA A 27 -6.05 -0.23 7.28
N HIS A 28 -5.72 -0.77 6.11
CA HIS A 28 -6.54 -1.80 5.52
C HIS A 28 -6.39 -3.06 6.37
N ALA A 29 -7.53 -3.65 6.69
CA ALA A 29 -7.63 -4.71 7.67
C ALA A 29 -6.79 -5.91 7.24
N GLN A 30 -5.97 -6.40 8.17
CA GLN A 30 -5.37 -7.71 8.06
C GLN A 30 -6.46 -8.74 7.81
N SER A 31 -6.31 -9.56 6.77
CA SER A 31 -7.24 -10.62 6.41
C SER A 31 -6.51 -11.96 6.29
N SER A 32 -7.29 -13.03 6.38
CA SER A 32 -6.87 -14.42 6.18
C SER A 32 -7.78 -15.15 5.18
N ALA A 33 -8.56 -14.40 4.41
CA ALA A 33 -9.50 -14.94 3.45
C ALA A 33 -8.74 -15.66 2.32
N ALA A 34 -9.09 -16.93 2.08
CA ALA A 34 -8.49 -17.70 0.99
C ALA A 34 -9.10 -17.38 -0.39
N GLY A 35 -10.13 -16.54 -0.45
CA GLY A 35 -10.85 -16.19 -1.68
C GLY A 35 -12.21 -16.88 -1.82
N PRO A 36 -12.94 -16.56 -2.90
CA PRO A 36 -12.54 -15.63 -3.97
C PRO A 36 -12.46 -14.18 -3.49
N ILE A 37 -11.37 -13.50 -3.85
CA ILE A 37 -11.13 -12.07 -3.61
C ILE A 37 -11.17 -11.37 -4.96
N ALA A 38 -12.09 -10.42 -5.14
CA ALA A 38 -12.16 -9.63 -6.36
C ALA A 38 -10.91 -8.73 -6.47
N THR A 39 -10.20 -8.82 -7.59
CA THR A 39 -9.10 -7.91 -7.94
C THR A 39 -9.42 -7.17 -9.24
N VAL A 40 -8.70 -6.09 -9.51
CA VAL A 40 -8.80 -5.38 -10.81
C VAL A 40 -8.32 -6.22 -12.02
N SER A 41 -7.70 -7.38 -11.76
CA SER A 41 -7.21 -8.31 -12.79
C SER A 41 -7.97 -9.61 -12.91
N GLY A 42 -8.99 -9.87 -12.08
CA GLY A 42 -9.70 -11.15 -12.00
C GLY A 42 -9.96 -11.59 -10.55
N GLU A 43 -10.38 -12.83 -10.35
CA GLU A 43 -10.61 -13.39 -9.02
C GLU A 43 -9.35 -14.07 -8.47
N LEU A 44 -8.88 -13.58 -7.31
CA LEU A 44 -7.77 -14.16 -6.58
C LEU A 44 -8.26 -15.22 -5.59
N GLN A 45 -7.57 -16.35 -5.57
CA GLN A 45 -7.76 -17.42 -4.59
C GLN A 45 -6.40 -17.93 -4.10
N PHE A 46 -6.34 -18.34 -2.84
CA PHE A 46 -5.17 -18.95 -2.22
C PHE A 46 -5.46 -20.43 -1.96
N ALA A 47 -4.75 -21.31 -2.65
CA ALA A 47 -4.78 -22.73 -2.37
C ALA A 47 -3.67 -23.07 -1.36
N ARG A 48 -4.01 -23.79 -0.30
CA ARG A 48 -3.01 -24.35 0.62
C ARG A 48 -2.23 -25.45 -0.11
N ASP A 49 -0.92 -25.47 0.10
CA ASP A 49 -0.01 -26.52 -0.34
C ASP A 49 0.81 -27.04 0.86
N GLU A 50 1.57 -28.12 0.69
CA GLU A 50 2.36 -28.80 1.74
C GLU A 50 3.25 -27.84 2.54
N ARG A 51 3.82 -26.82 1.89
CA ARG A 51 4.80 -25.89 2.49
C ARG A 51 4.32 -24.43 2.57
N GLY A 52 3.12 -24.13 2.10
CA GLY A 52 2.68 -22.73 2.00
C GLY A 52 1.39 -22.57 1.22
N PHE A 53 1.34 -21.58 0.35
CA PHE A 53 0.18 -21.27 -0.46
C PHE A 53 0.56 -21.01 -1.93
N VAL A 54 -0.37 -21.32 -2.82
CA VAL A 54 -0.35 -20.93 -4.22
C VAL A 54 -1.40 -19.83 -4.41
N ALA A 55 -0.97 -18.65 -4.85
CA ALA A 55 -1.86 -17.60 -5.29
C ALA A 55 -2.31 -17.90 -6.72
N MET A 56 -3.62 -17.99 -6.93
CA MET A 56 -4.24 -18.27 -8.21
C MET A 56 -5.11 -17.10 -8.63
N LEU A 57 -4.93 -16.59 -9.85
CA LEU A 57 -5.80 -15.59 -10.46
C LEU A 57 -6.58 -16.26 -11.60
N ASP A 58 -7.91 -16.22 -11.55
CA ASP A 58 -8.79 -16.90 -12.51
C ASP A 58 -8.38 -18.37 -12.73
N ASN A 59 -8.13 -19.09 -11.62
CA ASN A 59 -7.67 -20.48 -11.58
C ASN A 59 -6.29 -20.75 -12.21
N LYS A 60 -5.49 -19.71 -12.47
CA LYS A 60 -4.11 -19.84 -12.96
C LYS A 60 -3.11 -19.44 -11.88
N PRO A 61 -2.06 -20.23 -11.62
CA PRO A 61 -1.06 -19.87 -10.63
C PRO A 61 -0.33 -18.59 -11.04
N VAL A 62 -0.25 -17.63 -10.12
CA VAL A 62 0.49 -16.38 -10.27
C VAL A 62 1.78 -16.42 -9.46
N ASP A 63 1.73 -16.97 -8.25
CA ASP A 63 2.89 -17.11 -7.37
C ASP A 63 2.70 -18.27 -6.39
N ARG A 64 3.82 -18.75 -5.86
CA ARG A 64 3.87 -19.70 -4.74
C ARG A 64 4.78 -19.14 -3.65
N PHE A 65 4.35 -19.24 -2.41
CA PHE A 65 5.14 -18.76 -1.28
C PHE A 65 4.95 -19.63 -0.04
N ASP A 66 6.01 -19.72 0.76
CA ASP A 66 6.00 -20.44 2.02
C ASP A 66 5.42 -19.53 3.13
N ALA A 67 4.42 -20.05 3.83
CA ALA A 67 3.83 -19.40 4.99
C ALA A 67 3.05 -20.41 5.84
N ASN A 68 3.20 -20.34 7.15
CA ASN A 68 2.42 -21.19 8.06
C ASN A 68 0.94 -20.83 8.07
N THR A 69 0.62 -19.54 8.05
CA THR A 69 -0.75 -19.01 8.02
C THR A 69 -0.90 -18.00 6.90
N LEU A 70 -2.08 -17.96 6.28
CA LEU A 70 -2.38 -16.94 5.28
C LEU A 70 -2.70 -15.63 6.01
N VAL A 71 -1.87 -14.62 5.77
CA VAL A 71 -2.10 -13.26 6.26
C VAL A 71 -1.80 -12.30 5.12
N HIS A 72 -2.79 -11.49 4.77
CA HIS A 72 -2.65 -10.48 3.74
C HIS A 72 -3.30 -9.16 4.14
N PHE A 73 -2.87 -8.09 3.48
CA PHE A 73 -3.41 -6.73 3.62
C PHE A 73 -3.76 -6.26 2.22
N ASP A 74 -4.94 -5.68 2.07
CA ASP A 74 -5.53 -5.41 0.76
C ASP A 74 -5.52 -3.91 0.47
N ASP A 75 -5.18 -3.52 -0.75
CA ASP A 75 -5.34 -2.15 -1.24
C ASP A 75 -6.59 -2.10 -2.13
N THR A 76 -7.74 -1.90 -1.52
CA THR A 76 -9.00 -1.70 -2.25
C THR A 76 -9.04 -0.26 -2.72
N GLY A 77 -8.82 -0.03 -4.01
CA GLY A 77 -8.84 1.31 -4.58
C GLY A 77 -10.16 2.03 -4.29
N ASN A 78 -10.15 3.36 -4.35
CA ASN A 78 -11.22 4.26 -3.94
C ASN A 78 -12.52 4.22 -4.78
N LYS A 79 -12.69 3.26 -5.71
CA LYS A 79 -13.82 3.24 -6.66
C LYS A 79 -14.55 1.91 -6.85
N SER A 80 -14.00 0.76 -6.44
CA SER A 80 -14.51 -0.54 -6.93
C SER A 80 -14.59 -1.66 -5.90
N ASP A 81 -14.20 -1.46 -4.63
CA ASP A 81 -13.97 -2.51 -3.62
C ASP A 81 -12.99 -3.64 -4.05
N ALA A 82 -12.64 -3.72 -5.33
CA ALA A 82 -11.69 -4.64 -5.90
C ALA A 82 -10.28 -4.29 -5.46
N VAL A 83 -9.53 -5.32 -5.09
CA VAL A 83 -8.15 -5.22 -4.67
C VAL A 83 -7.27 -4.84 -5.87
N THR A 84 -6.53 -3.76 -5.72
CA THR A 84 -5.58 -3.25 -6.71
C THR A 84 -4.16 -3.75 -6.45
N ARG A 85 -3.80 -3.88 -5.18
CA ARG A 85 -2.53 -4.44 -4.70
C ARG A 85 -2.78 -5.22 -3.42
N MET A 86 -1.91 -6.17 -3.12
CA MET A 86 -1.99 -6.97 -1.90
C MET A 86 -0.62 -7.22 -1.32
N LEU A 87 -0.47 -7.00 -0.02
CA LEU A 87 0.73 -7.35 0.71
C LEU A 87 0.47 -8.66 1.46
N VAL A 88 1.18 -9.72 1.10
CA VAL A 88 1.09 -11.03 1.75
C VAL A 88 2.28 -11.21 2.70
N GLN A 89 2.00 -11.64 3.92
CA GLN A 89 3.02 -12.04 4.88
C GLN A 89 3.49 -13.46 4.54
N THR A 90 4.78 -13.63 4.27
CA THR A 90 5.41 -14.94 4.03
C THR A 90 6.52 -15.20 5.05
N ASP A 91 7.02 -16.44 5.10
CA ASP A 91 8.12 -16.83 5.99
C ASP A 91 9.45 -16.13 5.63
N ALA A 92 9.63 -15.78 4.35
CA ALA A 92 10.78 -15.02 3.84
C ALA A 92 10.63 -13.50 4.05
N GLY A 93 9.44 -13.03 4.46
CA GLY A 93 9.10 -11.62 4.61
C GLY A 93 7.92 -11.19 3.72
N PRO A 94 7.56 -9.90 3.73
CA PRO A 94 6.45 -9.38 2.94
C PRO A 94 6.64 -9.58 1.42
N LEU A 95 5.57 -9.96 0.76
CA LEU A 95 5.40 -10.11 -0.68
C LEU A 95 4.34 -9.12 -1.16
N LEU A 96 4.66 -8.25 -2.11
CA LEU A 96 3.68 -7.36 -2.75
C LEU A 96 3.24 -7.93 -4.09
N VAL A 97 1.94 -8.05 -4.29
CA VAL A 97 1.32 -8.42 -5.56
C VAL A 97 0.58 -7.19 -6.09
N ASP A 98 0.95 -6.73 -7.29
CA ASP A 98 0.30 -5.61 -7.98
C ASP A 98 -0.56 -6.13 -9.13
N PHE A 99 -1.88 -6.09 -8.92
CA PHE A 99 -2.90 -6.54 -9.87
C PHE A 99 -3.20 -5.52 -10.97
N ARG A 100 -2.67 -4.30 -10.88
CA ARG A 100 -2.82 -3.27 -11.91
C ARG A 100 -2.02 -3.61 -13.18
N ARG A 101 -1.10 -4.56 -13.09
CA ARG A 101 -0.25 -5.06 -14.18
C ARG A 101 -0.83 -6.36 -14.77
N ARG A 102 -0.55 -6.61 -16.05
CA ARG A 102 -0.91 -7.85 -16.74
C ARG A 102 0.33 -8.44 -17.43
N PRO A 103 0.90 -9.56 -16.95
CA PRO A 103 0.50 -10.32 -15.75
C PRO A 103 0.71 -9.51 -14.45
N PRO A 104 0.07 -9.91 -13.33
CA PRO A 104 0.31 -9.29 -12.03
C PRO A 104 1.79 -9.29 -11.68
N LEU A 105 2.26 -8.19 -11.08
CA LEU A 105 3.66 -8.04 -10.71
C LEU A 105 3.88 -8.48 -9.27
N VAL A 106 4.76 -9.46 -9.07
CA VAL A 106 5.11 -10.00 -7.75
C VAL A 106 6.48 -9.47 -7.33
N GLN A 107 6.54 -8.87 -6.13
CA GLN A 107 7.76 -8.28 -5.57
C GLN A 107 8.01 -8.84 -4.17
N ARG A 108 9.21 -9.40 -3.94
CA ARG A 108 9.62 -9.95 -2.64
C ARG A 108 10.52 -8.95 -1.93
N SER A 109 10.22 -8.66 -0.67
CA SER A 109 11.11 -7.84 0.16
C SER A 109 12.42 -8.56 0.52
N GLY A 110 12.42 -9.91 0.53
CA GLY A 110 13.57 -10.74 0.89
C GLY A 110 14.04 -10.60 2.34
N ARG A 111 13.32 -9.83 3.17
CA ARG A 111 13.69 -9.55 4.55
C ARG A 111 12.60 -10.04 5.49
N ARG A 112 12.96 -11.04 6.28
CA ARG A 112 12.08 -11.60 7.30
C ARG A 112 11.69 -10.53 8.32
N MET A 113 10.38 -10.29 8.42
CA MET A 113 9.75 -9.42 9.42
C MET A 113 8.27 -9.75 9.53
N THR A 114 7.68 -9.43 10.68
CA THR A 114 6.23 -9.48 10.89
C THR A 114 5.64 -8.09 10.68
N VAL A 115 4.70 -7.97 9.76
CA VAL A 115 3.94 -6.75 9.50
C VAL A 115 2.78 -6.66 10.49
N LYS A 116 2.70 -5.54 11.22
CA LYS A 116 1.63 -5.27 12.20
C LYS A 116 0.56 -4.33 11.65
N ARG A 117 0.96 -3.38 10.81
CA ARG A 117 0.08 -2.39 10.18
C ARG A 117 0.60 -2.07 8.78
N VAL A 118 -0.33 -1.73 7.90
CA VAL A 118 -0.07 -1.37 6.51
C VAL A 118 -0.82 -0.08 6.18
N PHE A 119 -0.14 0.81 5.49
CA PHE A 119 -0.70 2.04 4.92
C PHE A 119 -0.31 2.10 3.46
N TRP A 120 -1.30 2.27 2.60
CA TRP A 120 -1.11 2.35 1.15
C TRP A 120 -1.06 3.81 0.73
N GLN A 121 0.01 4.24 0.06
CA GLN A 121 0.14 5.62 -0.42
C GLN A 121 0.68 5.64 -1.85
N GLY A 122 -0.12 6.10 -2.81
CA GLY A 122 0.30 6.08 -4.22
C GLY A 122 0.80 4.69 -4.63
N ASP A 123 2.05 4.58 -5.06
CA ASP A 123 2.70 3.32 -5.42
C ASP A 123 3.52 2.66 -4.30
N GLU A 124 3.66 3.32 -3.15
CA GLU A 124 4.36 2.77 -1.98
C GLU A 124 3.39 2.09 -1.01
N VAL A 125 3.93 1.11 -0.27
CA VAL A 125 3.29 0.54 0.91
C VAL A 125 4.18 0.76 2.12
N VAL A 126 3.62 1.41 3.13
CA VAL A 126 4.29 1.69 4.40
C VAL A 126 3.83 0.66 5.41
N MET A 127 4.79 0.00 6.07
CA MET A 127 4.55 -1.09 6.99
C MET A 127 5.13 -0.77 8.35
N GLN A 128 4.38 -1.08 9.40
CA GLN A 128 4.90 -1.10 10.76
C GLN A 128 5.34 -2.53 11.11
N GLY A 129 6.63 -2.72 11.39
CA GLY A 129 7.18 -3.96 11.93
C GLY A 129 7.65 -3.81 13.38
N SER A 130 8.24 -4.86 13.96
CA SER A 130 8.85 -4.80 15.30
C SER A 130 10.06 -3.86 15.37
N GLN A 131 10.78 -3.70 14.26
CA GLN A 131 12.02 -2.91 14.18
C GLN A 131 11.77 -1.45 13.77
N GLY A 132 10.51 -1.02 13.66
CA GLY A 132 10.11 0.32 13.24
C GLY A 132 9.30 0.30 11.93
N TRP A 133 9.34 1.43 11.23
CA TRP A 133 8.61 1.65 9.99
C TRP A 133 9.47 1.33 8.77
N PHE A 134 8.83 0.78 7.74
CA PHE A 134 9.45 0.40 6.48
C PHE A 134 8.59 0.87 5.32
N ARG A 135 9.23 1.34 4.26
CA ARG A 135 8.58 1.60 2.97
C ARG A 135 8.99 0.50 2.00
N PHE A 136 8.01 -0.04 1.27
CA PHE A 136 8.25 -1.00 0.19
C PHE A 136 7.65 -0.46 -1.10
N MET A 137 8.50 -0.34 -2.13
CA MET A 137 8.12 0.18 -3.43
C MET A 137 9.10 -0.33 -4.48
N GLY A 138 8.60 -0.80 -5.63
CA GLY A 138 9.46 -1.22 -6.74
C GLY A 138 10.44 -2.35 -6.38
N GLY A 139 10.07 -3.22 -5.43
CA GLY A 139 10.93 -4.30 -4.94
C GLY A 139 11.96 -3.88 -3.89
N GLU A 140 12.04 -2.59 -3.53
CA GLU A 140 13.00 -2.10 -2.54
C GLU A 140 12.34 -1.86 -1.18
N LEU A 141 12.90 -2.47 -0.13
CA LEU A 141 12.47 -2.29 1.25
C LEU A 141 13.41 -1.35 2.01
N THR A 142 12.98 -0.12 2.24
CA THR A 142 13.76 0.90 2.95
C THR A 142 13.26 1.07 4.39
N LYS A 143 14.17 1.04 5.37
CA LYS A 143 13.82 1.39 6.76
C LYS A 143 13.66 2.91 6.88
N LEU A 144 12.54 3.36 7.43
CA LEU A 144 12.28 4.78 7.64
C LEU A 144 12.95 5.24 8.94
N GLN A 145 13.74 6.32 8.85
CA GLN A 145 14.31 7.00 10.01
C GLN A 145 13.25 7.96 10.55
N SER A 146 12.88 7.81 11.83
CA SER A 146 11.97 8.70 12.58
C SER A 146 10.93 9.44 11.72
N SER A 147 9.81 8.80 11.41
CA SER A 147 8.73 9.48 10.69
C SER A 147 8.00 10.42 11.65
N SER A 148 8.19 11.74 11.51
CA SER A 148 7.17 12.71 11.93
C SER A 148 5.91 12.63 11.06
N THR A 149 5.94 11.82 9.99
CA THR A 149 4.81 11.52 9.13
C THR A 149 3.78 10.66 9.86
N THR A 150 2.58 11.22 10.03
CA THR A 150 1.40 10.44 10.41
C THR A 150 0.88 9.74 9.16
N TYR A 151 0.88 8.41 9.19
CA TYR A 151 0.22 7.60 8.19
C TYR A 151 -1.24 7.41 8.62
N HIS A 152 -2.17 7.74 7.72
CA HIS A 152 -3.61 7.65 7.93
C HIS A 152 -4.21 6.53 7.12
#